data_AF-A0A963V0J5-F1
#
_entry.id   AF-A0A963V0J5-F1
#
_cell.length_a   1.000
_cell.length_b   1.000
_cell.length_c   1.000
_cell.angle_alpha   90.00
_cell.angle_beta   90.00
_cell.angle_gamma   90.00
#
_symmetry.space_group_name_H-M   'P 1'
#
loop_
_entity.id
_entity.type
_entity.pdbx_description
1 polymer ?
#
loop_
_entity_poly.entity_id
_entity_poly.type
_entity_poly.pdbx_seq_one_letter_code
_entity_poly.pdbx_strand_id
1 'polypeptide(L)' 'MTRYGSDWAAGEEARRAWMAENSLYRAEDEHSSCGVGLVVSIDGKASRKVVEHGIDALKAVWHRGAVDADGKTGDGAG' A
#
# COMPACT_ATOMS: atom_id res chain seq x y z
N MET A 1 -7.07 -14.99 9.27
CA MET A 1 -8.08 -14.40 8.36
C MET A 1 -9.01 -13.56 9.22
N THR A 2 -8.92 -12.24 9.13
CA THR A 2 -9.68 -11.32 9.97
C THR A 2 -11.17 -11.52 9.72
N ARG A 3 -11.94 -11.88 10.75
CA ARG A 3 -13.40 -11.97 10.67
C ARG A 3 -13.96 -10.61 11.03
N TYR A 4 -14.41 -9.86 10.03
CA TYR A 4 -15.14 -8.61 10.25
C TYR A 4 -16.58 -8.97 10.62
N GLY A 5 -16.98 -8.64 11.85
CA GLY A 5 -18.37 -8.75 12.29
C GLY A 5 -19.26 -7.77 11.53
N SER A 6 -20.57 -8.01 11.51
CA SER A 6 -21.53 -7.12 10.84
C SER A 6 -21.57 -5.70 11.44
N ASP A 7 -21.03 -5.53 12.64
CA ASP A 7 -20.90 -4.28 13.38
C ASP A 7 -19.55 -3.56 13.18
N TRP A 8 -18.60 -4.18 12.45
CA TRP A 8 -17.25 -3.65 12.31
C TRP A 8 -17.22 -2.23 11.72
N ALA A 9 -18.04 -1.98 10.69
CA ALA A 9 -18.11 -0.68 10.05
C ALA A 9 -18.55 0.42 11.02
N ALA A 10 -19.59 0.17 11.83
CA ALA A 10 -20.09 1.11 12.81
C ALA A 10 -19.07 1.37 13.93
N GLY A 11 -18.35 0.33 14.37
CA GLY A 11 -17.27 0.48 15.35
C GLY A 11 -16.10 1.31 14.82
N GLU A 12 -15.73 1.13 13.55
CA GLU A 12 -14.66 1.88 12.89
C GLU A 12 -15.02 3.35 12.70
N GLU A 13 -16.27 3.67 12.33
CA GLU A 13 -16.77 5.04 12.24
C GLU A 13 -16.71 5.76 13.60
N ALA A 14 -17.19 5.11 14.67
CA ALA A 14 -17.13 5.67 16.02
C ALA A 14 -15.68 5.92 16.48
N ARG A 15 -14.76 5.00 16.16
CA ARG A 15 -13.33 5.15 16.46
C ARG A 15 -12.72 6.35 15.73
N ARG A 16 -13.02 6.51 14.42
CA ARG A 16 -12.54 7.63 13.61
C ARG A 16 -13.07 8.96 14.11
N ALA A 17 -14.35 9.03 14.48
CA ALA A 17 -14.95 10.24 15.08
C ALA A 17 -14.24 10.63 16.38
N TRP A 18 -14.04 9.67 17.29
CA TRP A 18 -13.31 9.92 18.54
C TRP A 18 -11.87 10.39 18.27
N MET A 19 -11.17 9.79 17.31
CA MET A 19 -9.81 10.20 16.92
C MET A 19 -9.76 11.62 16.35
N ALA A 20 -10.75 12.02 15.55
CA ALA A 20 -10.82 13.37 14.99
C ALA A 20 -10.97 14.44 16.10
N GLU A 21 -11.72 14.13 17.16
CA GLU A 21 -11.95 15.03 18.31
C GLU A 21 -10.80 15.04 19.32
N ASN A 22 -10.12 13.90 19.52
CA ASN A 22 -9.24 13.69 20.68
C ASN A 22 -7.76 13.44 20.33
N SER A 23 -7.37 13.52 19.05
CA SER A 23 -5.98 13.27 18.62
C SER A 23 -5.52 14.23 17.51
N LEU A 24 -4.30 14.05 17.02
CA LEU A 24 -3.75 14.77 15.86
C LEU A 24 -4.21 14.17 14.51
N TYR A 25 -5.02 13.10 14.53
CA TYR A 25 -5.55 12.49 13.31
C TYR A 25 -6.49 13.45 12.56
N ARG A 26 -6.34 13.48 11.24
CA ARG A 26 -7.24 14.13 10.27
C ARG A 26 -7.50 13.13 9.15
N ALA A 27 -8.78 12.89 8.85
CA ALA A 27 -9.15 11.92 7.83
C ALA A 27 -8.68 12.35 6.43
N GLU A 28 -8.61 13.66 6.20
CA GLU A 28 -8.12 14.27 4.97
C GLU A 28 -6.63 14.00 4.72
N ASP A 29 -5.85 13.78 5.79
CA ASP A 29 -4.43 13.45 5.73
C ASP A 29 -4.20 11.93 5.62
N GLU A 30 -5.24 11.10 5.68
CA GLU A 30 -5.10 9.64 5.60
C GLU A 30 -4.94 9.20 4.13
N HIS A 31 -3.83 8.53 3.84
CA HIS A 31 -3.55 8.01 2.51
C HIS A 31 -2.90 6.62 2.61
N SER A 32 -3.31 5.72 1.71
CA SER A 32 -2.68 4.40 1.61
C SER A 32 -1.26 4.54 1.03
N SER A 33 -0.29 4.18 1.85
CA SER A 33 1.11 4.03 1.45
C SER A 33 1.35 2.64 0.83
N CYS A 34 2.45 2.47 0.09
CA CYS A 34 2.83 1.27 -0.67
C CYS A 34 2.03 0.98 -1.97
N GLY A 35 2.64 0.21 -2.88
CA GLY A 35 2.06 -0.13 -4.19
C GLY A 35 2.06 -1.62 -4.49
N VAL A 36 1.09 -2.05 -5.30
CA VAL A 36 1.00 -3.39 -5.89
C VAL A 36 0.72 -3.25 -7.39
N GLY A 37 1.24 -4.17 -8.20
CA GLY A 37 1.05 -4.17 -9.64
C GLY A 37 1.13 -5.57 -10.23
N LEU A 38 0.64 -5.73 -11.46
CA LEU A 38 0.67 -6.99 -12.20
C LEU A 38 1.08 -6.73 -13.65
N VAL A 39 2.03 -7.52 -14.15
CA VAL A 39 2.41 -7.56 -15.57
C VAL A 39 2.08 -8.95 -16.11
N VAL A 40 1.42 -9.01 -17.27
CA VAL A 40 1.01 -10.26 -17.91
C VAL A 40 1.27 -10.21 -19.42
N SER A 41 1.65 -11.34 -20.00
CA SER A 41 1.62 -11.52 -21.46
C SER A 41 0.22 -11.96 -21.88
N ILE A 42 -0.48 -11.13 -22.67
CA ILE A 42 -1.86 -11.40 -23.08
C ILE A 42 -1.96 -12.65 -23.98
N ASP A 43 -0.91 -12.94 -24.73
CA ASP A 43 -0.82 -14.14 -25.58
C ASP A 43 -0.42 -15.42 -24.81
N GLY A 44 -0.20 -15.31 -23.49
CA GLY A 44 0.16 -16.42 -22.61
C GLY A 44 1.58 -16.95 -22.78
N LYS A 45 2.41 -16.35 -23.64
CA LYS A 45 3.77 -16.83 -23.87
C LYS A 45 4.73 -16.32 -22.81
N ALA A 46 5.54 -17.22 -22.28
CA ALA A 46 6.59 -16.86 -21.34
C ALA A 46 7.65 -15.96 -22.01
N SER A 47 8.00 -14.86 -21.36
CA SER A 47 9.03 -13.94 -21.83
C SER A 47 9.72 -13.26 -20.65
N ARG A 48 11.04 -13.06 -20.76
CA ARG A 48 11.83 -12.30 -19.78
C ARG A 48 11.33 -10.86 -19.63
N LYS A 49 10.69 -10.30 -20.67
CA LYS A 49 10.09 -8.96 -20.66
C LYS A 49 9.09 -8.75 -19.53
N VAL A 50 8.32 -9.77 -19.17
CA VAL A 50 7.34 -9.68 -18.06
C VAL A 50 8.06 -9.36 -16.74
N VAL A 51 9.20 -10.01 -16.50
CA VAL A 51 9.99 -9.79 -15.29
C VAL A 51 10.73 -8.45 -15.34
N GLU A 52 11.26 -8.07 -16.50
CA GLU A 52 11.90 -6.75 -16.69
C GLU A 52 10.93 -5.61 -16.40
N HIS A 53 9.70 -5.69 -16.92
CA HIS A 53 8.66 -4.70 -16.62
C HIS A 53 8.23 -4.71 -15.15
N GLY A 54 8.22 -5.87 -14.49
CA GLY A 54 8.00 -5.95 -13.04
C GLY A 54 9.07 -5.19 -12.26
N ILE A 55 10.34 -5.38 -12.62
CA ILE A 55 11.47 -4.65 -12.00
C ILE A 55 11.36 -3.15 -12.26
N ASP A 56 11.03 -2.74 -13.49
CA ASP A 56 10.88 -1.33 -13.83
C ASP A 56 9.73 -0.67 -13.05
N ALA A 57 8.63 -1.40 -12.83
CA ALA A 57 7.54 -0.94 -11.99
C ALA A 57 7.99 -0.73 -10.52
N LEU A 58 8.74 -1.68 -9.95
CA LEU A 58 9.26 -1.55 -8.58
C LEU A 58 10.24 -0.37 -8.41
N LYS A 59 10.98 0.00 -9.45
CA LYS A 59 11.84 1.20 -9.44
C LYS A 59 11.05 2.52 -9.41
N ALA A 60 9.76 2.50 -9.71
CA ALA A 60 8.93 3.71 -9.82
C ALA A 60 8.07 4.01 -8.57
N VAL A 61 8.13 3.19 -7.51
CA VAL A 61 7.24 3.32 -6.34
C VAL A 61 7.88 3.87 -5.06
N TRP A 62 9.17 4.22 -5.08
CA TRP A 62 9.91 4.71 -3.91
C TRP A 62 9.27 5.94 -3.23
N HIS A 63 8.57 6.78 -3.99
CA HIS A 63 7.86 7.96 -3.47
C HIS A 63 6.64 7.62 -2.60
N ARG A 64 6.26 6.34 -2.52
CA ARG A 64 5.13 5.82 -1.74
C ARG A 64 5.60 4.94 -0.57
N GLY A 65 6.88 4.98 -0.22
CA GLY A 65 7.43 4.29 0.94
C GLY A 65 8.08 5.28 1.90
N ALA A 66 8.25 4.88 3.16
CA ALA A 66 9.12 5.61 4.06
C ALA A 66 10.56 5.55 3.53
N VAL A 67 11.25 6.69 3.53
CA VAL A 67 12.66 6.77 3.14
C VAL A 67 13.50 6.87 4.40
N ASP A 68 14.33 5.86 4.66
CA ASP A 68 15.28 5.89 5.76
C ASP A 68 16.46 6.83 5.45
N ALA A 69 17.03 7.45 6.48
CA ALA A 69 18.14 8.37 6.35
C ALA A 69 19.43 7.70 5.85
N ASP A 70 19.56 6.38 5.99
CA ASP A 70 20.70 5.62 5.47
C ASP A 70 20.70 5.47 3.93
N GLY A 71 19.57 5.76 3.27
CA GLY A 71 19.37 5.64 1.83
C GLY A 71 19.40 4.19 1.31
N LYS A 72 19.25 3.19 2.18
CA LYS A 72 19.39 1.76 1.86
C LYS A 72 18.24 0.91 2.41
N THR A 73 17.79 1.21 3.62
CA THR A 73 16.78 0.42 4.32
C THR A 73 15.38 0.71 3.76
N GLY A 74 14.60 -0.35 3.60
CA GLY A 74 13.18 -0.27 3.28
C GLY A 74 12.44 -1.47 3.89
N ASP A 75 11.12 -1.35 4.04
CA ASP A 75 10.30 -2.35 4.74
C ASP A 75 10.20 -3.69 3.99
N GLY A 76 10.22 -3.65 2.66
CA GLY A 76 10.21 -4.84 1.80
C GLY A 76 9.73 -4.56 0.36
N ALA A 77 10.24 -5.34 -0.60
CA ALA A 77 9.82 -5.33 -2.01
C ALA A 77 9.91 -6.74 -2.61
N GLY A 78 9.06 -7.05 -3.59
CA GLY A 78 8.97 -8.35 -4.25
C GLY A 78 8.20 -8.30 -5.55
#